data_AF-A0A3M1UJA0-F1
#
_entry.id   AF-A0A3M1UJA0-F1
#
_cell.length_a   1.000
_cell.length_b   1.000
_cell.length_c   1.000
_cell.angle_alpha   90.00
_cell.angle_beta   90.00
_cell.angle_gamma   90.00
#
_symmetry.space_group_name_H-M   'P 1'
#
loop_
_entity.id
_entity.type
_entity.pdbx_description
1 polymer ?
#
loop_
_entity_poly.entity_id
_entity_poly.type
_entity_poly.pdbx_seq_one_letter_code
_entity_poly.pdbx_strand_id
1 'polypeptide(L)'
;MLLTFTAGAQGLAGKALLEVQSIPSAGGTRMRLHFACPVQWREQAPAYQGDSLLILLRLGAECGALVPRRAFRHHAVLPPALRNQVEDVALEQDPVHGPRLIIRFRAVRRFTVQAEREGRALVLDLAAPAPVSTDKKRKTP
;
A
#
# COMPACT_ATOMS: atom_id res chain seq x y z
N MET A 1 -3.27 18.15 -11.51
CA MET A 1 -2.09 17.95 -12.38
C MET A 1 -1.48 16.60 -12.02
N LEU A 2 -1.71 15.58 -12.85
CA LEU A 2 -1.24 14.21 -12.63
C LEU A 2 0.12 14.05 -13.33
N LEU A 3 1.19 13.88 -12.57
CA LEU A 3 2.52 13.59 -13.13
C LEU A 3 2.68 12.08 -13.24
N THR A 4 2.37 11.55 -14.42
CA THR A 4 2.70 10.17 -14.80
C THR A 4 4.20 10.10 -15.07
N PHE A 5 4.95 9.35 -14.26
CA PHE A 5 6.38 9.15 -14.51
C PHE A 5 6.55 8.20 -15.69
N THR A 6 7.01 8.72 -16.83
CA THR A 6 7.48 7.91 -17.96
C THR A 6 8.82 7.29 -17.60
N ALA A 7 8.81 6.02 -17.20
CA ALA A 7 10.02 5.22 -17.12
C ALA A 7 10.59 5.03 -18.53
N GLY A 8 11.80 5.54 -18.75
CA GLY A 8 12.57 5.34 -19.98
C GLY A 8 13.05 3.90 -20.10
N ALA A 9 12.19 3.03 -20.59
CA ALA A 9 12.54 1.78 -21.26
C ALA A 9 11.37 1.48 -22.21
N GLN A 10 11.63 1.50 -23.52
CA GLN A 10 10.63 1.27 -24.56
C GLN A 10 9.95 -0.08 -24.29
N GLY A 11 8.71 -0.03 -23.80
CA GLY A 11 7.92 -1.21 -23.38
C GLY A 11 7.01 -0.97 -22.17
N LEU A 12 7.29 0.03 -21.32
CA LEU A 12 6.52 0.30 -20.08
C LEU A 12 6.07 1.76 -19.94
N ALA A 13 5.97 2.49 -21.05
CA ALA A 13 5.43 3.85 -21.06
C ALA A 13 3.95 3.84 -20.61
N GLY A 14 3.70 4.17 -19.34
CA GLY A 14 2.36 4.38 -18.80
C GLY A 14 1.87 3.41 -17.73
N LYS A 15 2.64 2.38 -17.34
CA LYS A 15 2.26 1.52 -16.21
C LYS A 15 2.75 2.10 -14.88
N ALA A 16 1.84 2.27 -13.92
CA ALA A 16 2.19 2.74 -12.59
C ALA A 16 3.13 1.72 -11.91
N LEU A 17 4.17 2.21 -11.21
CA LEU A 17 5.10 1.34 -10.47
C LEU A 17 4.41 0.55 -9.37
N LEU A 18 3.33 1.13 -8.83
CA LEU A 18 2.49 0.57 -7.78
C LEU A 18 1.03 0.92 -8.06
N GLU A 19 0.18 -0.09 -8.11
CA GLU A 19 -1.26 0.02 -8.24
C GLU A 19 -1.95 -0.51 -6.98
N VAL A 20 -3.04 0.15 -6.58
CA VAL A 20 -3.83 -0.26 -5.41
C VAL A 20 -5.22 -0.65 -5.87
N GLN A 21 -5.64 -1.85 -5.51
CA GLN A 21 -6.97 -2.38 -5.78
C GLN A 21 -7.69 -2.64 -4.46
N SER A 22 -8.99 -2.36 -4.43
CA SER A 22 -9.88 -2.72 -3.33
C SER A 22 -10.73 -3.92 -3.73
N ILE A 23 -10.72 -4.96 -2.91
CA ILE A 23 -11.50 -6.18 -3.08
C ILE A 23 -12.42 -6.29 -1.86
N PRO A 24 -13.75 -6.39 -2.05
CA PRO A 24 -14.66 -6.66 -0.94
C PRO A 24 -14.29 -7.98 -0.23
N SER A 25 -14.31 -8.01 1.10
CA SER A 25 -14.09 -9.24 1.87
C SER A 25 -15.12 -9.36 2.99
N ALA A 26 -15.39 -10.58 3.46
CA ALA A 26 -16.42 -10.84 4.47
C ALA A 26 -16.18 -10.09 5.80
N GLY A 27 -14.93 -9.71 6.10
CA GLY A 27 -14.55 -9.00 7.33
C GLY A 27 -14.19 -7.52 7.14
N GLY A 28 -14.34 -6.95 5.95
CA GLY A 28 -13.96 -5.56 5.66
C GLY A 28 -13.56 -5.32 4.22
N THR A 29 -12.36 -4.77 4.02
CA THR A 29 -11.83 -4.49 2.69
C THR A 29 -10.45 -5.10 2.55
N ARG A 30 -10.27 -5.92 1.51
CA ARG A 30 -8.97 -6.43 1.12
C ARG A 30 -8.32 -5.44 0.17
N MET A 31 -7.18 -4.89 0.57
CA MET A 31 -6.35 -4.04 -0.27
C MET A 31 -5.29 -4.89 -0.95
N ARG A 32 -5.25 -4.89 -2.27
CA ARG A 32 -4.19 -5.56 -3.05
C ARG A 32 -3.28 -4.51 -3.66
N LEU A 33 -1.99 -4.59 -3.32
CA LEU A 33 -0.92 -3.75 -3.83
C LEU A 33 -0.22 -4.53 -4.95
N HIS A 34 -0.30 -4.06 -6.19
CA HIS A 34 0.31 -4.71 -7.33
C HIS A 34 1.52 -3.91 -7.82
N PHE A 35 2.66 -4.59 -7.99
CA PHE A 35 3.92 -4.01 -8.42
C PHE A 35 4.16 -4.28 -9.89
N ALA A 36 4.71 -3.29 -10.61
CA ALA A 36 5.07 -3.45 -12.03
C ALA A 36 6.17 -4.51 -12.26
N CYS A 37 6.92 -4.86 -11.22
CA CYS A 37 7.98 -5.87 -11.23
C CYS A 37 7.96 -6.73 -9.96
N PRO A 38 8.57 -7.92 -9.96
CA PRO A 38 8.68 -8.79 -8.80
C PRO A 38 9.46 -8.11 -7.69
N VAL A 39 8.88 -8.15 -6.49
CA VAL A 39 9.47 -7.69 -5.25
C VAL A 39 9.52 -8.86 -4.27
N GLN A 40 10.66 -8.99 -3.61
CA GLN A 40 10.74 -9.72 -2.36
C GLN A 40 10.54 -8.70 -1.24
N TRP A 41 10.02 -9.13 -0.11
CA TRP A 41 9.96 -8.31 1.08
C TRP A 41 10.46 -9.12 2.25
N ARG A 42 11.06 -8.43 3.21
CA ARG A 42 11.26 -8.99 4.53
C ARG A 42 10.26 -8.29 5.43
N GLU A 43 9.41 -9.09 6.07
CA GLU A 43 8.57 -8.61 7.15
C GLU A 43 9.48 -8.24 8.32
N GLN A 44 9.94 -7.00 8.36
CA GLN A 44 10.35 -6.36 9.61
C GLN A 44 9.13 -5.61 10.13
N ALA A 45 8.19 -6.33 10.74
CA ALA A 45 7.16 -5.70 11.55
C ALA A 45 7.32 -6.14 13.01
N PRO A 46 7.17 -5.23 14.00
CA PRO A 46 6.62 -3.88 13.83
C PRO A 46 7.61 -2.79 14.26
N ALA A 47 7.85 -1.84 13.37
CA ALA A 47 7.68 -0.46 13.81
C ALA A 47 6.33 0.01 13.26
N TYR A 48 5.24 -0.57 13.77
CA TYR A 48 3.95 0.12 13.80
C TYR A 48 4.16 1.33 14.69
N GLN A 49 4.61 2.44 14.11
CA GLN A 49 4.73 3.71 14.83
C GLN A 49 3.41 4.43 14.64
N GLY A 50 2.43 4.12 15.49
CA GLY A 50 1.09 4.69 15.37
C GLY A 50 0.47 4.32 14.02
N ASP A 51 0.05 5.31 13.24
CA ASP A 51 -0.86 5.11 12.10
C ASP A 51 -0.17 4.67 10.80
N SER A 52 1.00 4.01 10.85
CA SER A 52 1.78 3.66 9.65
C SER A 52 2.36 2.25 9.69
N LEU A 53 2.36 1.60 8.52
CA LEU A 53 3.10 0.37 8.23
C LEU A 53 4.24 0.68 7.25
N LEU A 54 5.44 0.19 7.59
CA LEU A 54 6.63 0.28 6.75
C LEU A 54 7.09 -1.14 6.38
N ILE A 55 7.29 -1.37 5.09
CA ILE A 55 7.75 -2.65 4.54
C ILE A 55 9.01 -2.40 3.72
N LEU A 56 10.11 -3.04 4.10
CA LEU A 56 11.33 -3.03 3.30
C LEU A 56 11.19 -3.99 2.12
N LEU A 57 11.46 -3.48 0.93
CA LEU A 57 11.38 -4.23 -0.31
C LEU A 57 12.79 -4.57 -0.78
N ARG A 58 12.92 -5.72 -1.42
CA ARG A 58 14.05 -6.10 -2.25
C ARG A 58 13.52 -6.28 -3.66
N LEU A 59 13.95 -5.42 -4.55
CA LEU A 59 13.53 -5.43 -5.95
C LEU A 59 14.22 -6.60 -6.68
N GLY A 60 13.47 -7.28 -7.56
CA GLY A 60 14.05 -8.22 -8.51
C GLY A 60 15.01 -7.52 -9.48
N ALA A 61 15.94 -8.27 -10.08
CA ALA A 61 16.90 -7.71 -11.04
C ALA A 61 16.22 -6.97 -12.21
N GLU A 62 15.06 -7.46 -12.64
CA GLU A 62 14.24 -6.87 -13.71
C GLU A 62 13.63 -5.49 -13.36
N CYS A 63 13.54 -5.15 -12.07
CA CYS A 63 13.07 -3.83 -11.63
C CYS A 63 14.08 -2.71 -11.92
N GLY A 64 15.33 -3.02 -12.24
CA GLY A 64 16.41 -2.02 -12.39
C GLY A 64 16.16 -0.97 -13.48
N ALA A 65 15.32 -1.28 -14.47
CA ALA A 65 14.88 -0.33 -15.50
C ALA A 65 13.65 0.51 -15.09
N LEU A 66 12.90 0.05 -14.09
CA LEU A 66 11.63 0.64 -13.66
C LEU A 66 11.81 1.57 -12.47
N VAL A 67 12.72 1.23 -11.56
CA VAL A 67 12.90 1.92 -10.31
C VAL A 67 14.14 2.81 -10.39
N PRO A 68 13.98 4.15 -10.31
CA PRO A 68 15.12 5.05 -10.29
C PRO A 68 16.06 4.70 -9.15
N ARG A 69 17.38 4.66 -9.44
CA ARG A 69 18.42 4.45 -8.41
C ARG A 69 18.61 5.66 -7.49
N ARG A 70 18.03 6.80 -7.84
CA ARG A 70 18.03 8.03 -7.04
C ARG A 70 16.82 8.04 -6.09
N ALA A 71 16.89 8.87 -5.06
CA ALA A 71 15.75 9.08 -4.18
C ALA A 71 14.50 9.47 -4.99
N PHE A 72 13.41 8.78 -4.74
CA PHE A 72 12.10 9.13 -5.28
C PHE A 72 11.01 8.68 -4.30
N ARG A 73 9.84 9.28 -4.43
CA ARG A 73 8.62 8.88 -3.73
C ARG A 73 7.46 8.91 -4.71
N HIS A 74 6.79 7.78 -4.87
CA HIS A 74 5.64 7.62 -5.74
C HIS A 74 4.41 7.26 -4.91
N HIS A 75 3.41 8.14 -4.94
CA HIS A 75 2.13 7.93 -4.27
C HIS A 75 1.19 7.17 -5.20
N ALA A 76 0.62 6.07 -4.71
CA ALA A 76 -0.37 5.31 -5.45
C ALA A 76 -1.75 5.95 -5.33
N VAL A 77 -2.55 5.84 -6.40
CA VAL A 77 -3.93 6.34 -6.39
C VAL A 77 -4.79 5.39 -5.58
N LEU A 78 -5.45 5.91 -4.54
CA LEU A 78 -6.34 5.11 -3.69
C LEU A 78 -7.75 4.99 -4.29
N PRO A 79 -8.27 3.75 -4.48
CA PRO A 79 -9.67 3.48 -4.77
C PRO A 79 -10.61 4.14 -3.75
N PRO A 80 -11.79 4.63 -4.15
CA PRO A 80 -12.74 5.28 -3.24
C PRO A 80 -13.07 4.46 -1.98
N ALA A 81 -13.20 3.14 -2.11
CA ALA A 81 -13.50 2.23 -1.00
C ALA A 81 -12.44 2.22 0.12
N LEU A 82 -11.20 2.61 -0.19
CA LEU A 82 -10.08 2.61 0.76
C LEU A 82 -9.85 3.97 1.43
N ARG A 83 -10.36 5.07 0.87
CA ARG A 83 -10.04 6.45 1.32
C ARG A 83 -10.47 6.78 2.75
N ASN A 84 -11.42 6.03 3.31
CA ASN A 84 -11.86 6.19 4.70
C ASN A 84 -10.96 5.45 5.69
N GLN A 85 -10.15 4.49 5.23
CA GLN A 85 -9.33 3.61 6.06
C GLN A 85 -7.84 3.86 5.86
N VAL A 86 -7.44 4.19 4.63
CA VAL A 86 -6.06 4.42 4.20
C VAL A 86 -5.94 5.88 3.78
N GLU A 87 -4.95 6.57 4.33
CA GLU A 87 -4.62 7.94 3.97
C GLU A 87 -3.73 8.00 2.74
N ASP A 88 -2.68 7.18 2.73
CA ASP A 88 -1.63 7.20 1.72
C ASP A 88 -0.99 5.82 1.54
N VAL A 89 -0.58 5.53 0.32
CA VAL A 89 0.27 4.38 -0.01
C VAL A 89 1.38 4.90 -0.91
N ALA A 90 2.63 4.79 -0.46
CA ALA A 90 3.78 5.30 -1.17
C ALA A 90 4.87 4.24 -1.34
N LEU A 91 5.41 4.15 -2.56
CA LEU A 91 6.67 3.48 -2.83
C LEU A 91 7.79 4.51 -2.83
N GLU A 92 8.82 4.28 -2.02
CA GLU A 92 9.92 5.22 -1.86
C GLU A 92 11.26 4.51 -2.02
N GLN A 93 12.21 5.14 -2.69
CA GLN A 93 13.62 4.73 -2.66
C GLN A 93 14.37 5.64 -1.70
N ASP A 94 14.71 5.09 -0.53
CA ASP A 94 15.55 5.76 0.46
C ASP A 94 17.03 5.51 0.12
N PRO A 95 17.90 6.54 0.16
CA PRO A 95 19.31 6.38 -0.17
C PRO A 95 20.10 5.54 0.84
N VAL A 96 19.61 5.41 2.08
CA VAL A 96 20.26 4.65 3.16
C VAL A 96 19.69 3.24 3.25
N HIS A 97 18.36 3.12 3.25
CA HIS A 97 17.66 1.86 3.51
C HIS A 97 17.19 1.14 2.24
N GLY A 98 17.28 1.79 1.09
CA GLY A 98 16.80 1.25 -0.18
C GLY A 98 15.28 1.39 -0.36
N PRO A 99 14.67 0.54 -1.21
CA PRO A 99 13.26 0.65 -1.55
C PRO A 99 12.37 0.21 -0.40
N ARG A 100 11.35 1.02 -0.10
CA ARG A 100 10.38 0.80 0.96
C ARG A 100 8.97 1.13 0.52
N LEU A 101 8.02 0.33 0.98
CA LEU A 101 6.59 0.61 0.88
C LEU A 101 6.12 1.19 2.21
N ILE A 102 5.42 2.31 2.13
CA ILE A 102 4.85 3.02 3.28
C ILE A 102 3.34 3.05 3.10
N ILE A 103 2.61 2.62 4.11
CA ILE A 103 1.14 2.68 4.14
C ILE A 103 0.74 3.48 5.37
N ARG A 104 0.02 4.57 5.17
CA ARG A 104 -0.54 5.39 6.25
C ARG A 104 -2.02 5.10 6.38
N PHE A 105 -2.45 4.76 7.58
CA PHE A 105 -3.81 4.46 7.92
C PHE A 105 -4.50 5.67 8.55
N ARG A 106 -5.81 5.78 8.36
CA ARG A 106 -6.65 6.77 9.07
C ARG A 106 -7.31 6.17 10.30
N ALA A 107 -7.85 4.96 10.15
CA ALA A 107 -8.71 4.34 11.15
C ALA A 107 -8.50 2.82 11.28
N VAL A 108 -7.50 2.25 10.59
CA VAL A 108 -7.22 0.81 10.62
C VAL A 108 -6.52 0.48 11.93
N ARG A 109 -7.17 -0.36 12.74
CA ARG A 109 -6.59 -0.84 14.02
C ARG A 109 -5.92 -2.20 13.91
N ARG A 110 -6.29 -2.98 12.88
CA ARG A 110 -5.80 -4.34 12.65
C ARG A 110 -5.76 -4.62 11.16
N PHE A 111 -4.67 -5.25 10.72
CA PHE A 111 -4.52 -5.77 9.37
C PHE A 111 -3.66 -7.03 9.40
N THR A 112 -3.79 -7.87 8.38
CA THR A 112 -2.86 -8.97 8.10
C THR A 112 -2.22 -8.76 6.75
N VAL A 113 -0.93 -9.08 6.61
CA VAL A 113 -0.20 -9.00 5.35
C VAL A 113 -0.04 -10.41 4.80
N GLN A 114 -0.40 -10.60 3.53
CA GLN A 114 -0.28 -11.87 2.82
C GLN A 114 0.51 -11.68 1.53
N ALA A 115 1.44 -12.62 1.32
CA ALA A 115 2.21 -12.80 0.11
C ALA A 115 1.35 -13.35 -1.03
N GLU A 116 1.47 -12.82 -2.24
CA GLU A 116 1.15 -13.64 -3.42
C GLU A 116 2.37 -14.44 -3.87
N ARG A 117 2.11 -15.67 -4.33
CA ARG A 117 3.14 -16.65 -4.72
C ARG A 117 4.13 -16.15 -5.78
N GLU A 118 3.74 -15.16 -6.59
CA GLU A 118 4.56 -14.62 -7.68
C GLU A 118 5.41 -13.40 -7.27
N GLY A 119 5.30 -12.92 -6.03
CA GLY A 119 6.07 -11.77 -5.56
C GLY A 119 5.73 -10.44 -6.25
N ARG A 120 4.64 -10.38 -7.03
CA ARG A 120 4.18 -9.15 -7.71
C ARG A 120 3.06 -8.45 -6.97
N ALA A 121 2.56 -9.02 -5.88
CA ALA A 121 1.52 -8.40 -5.08
C ALA A 121 1.67 -8.66 -3.59
N LEU A 122 1.23 -7.67 -2.82
CA LEU A 122 1.01 -7.75 -1.37
C LEU A 122 -0.47 -7.54 -1.11
N VAL A 123 -1.06 -8.43 -0.31
CA VAL A 123 -2.46 -8.36 0.07
C VAL A 123 -2.55 -7.97 1.54
N LEU A 124 -3.35 -6.96 1.83
CA LEU A 124 -3.65 -6.52 3.19
C LEU A 124 -5.15 -6.69 3.44
N ASP A 125 -5.51 -7.52 4.41
CA ASP A 125 -6.89 -7.57 4.90
C ASP A 125 -7.09 -6.46 5.93
N LEU A 126 -7.83 -5.41 5.58
CA LEU A 126 -8.17 -4.31 6.48
C LEU A 126 -9.48 -4.66 7.17
N ALA A 127 -9.45 -4.73 8.50
CA ALA A 127 -10.65 -4.93 9.29
C ALA A 127 -11.65 -3.79 9.04
N ALA A 128 -12.94 -4.11 8.95
CA ALA A 128 -13.98 -3.09 8.85
C ALA A 128 -13.81 -2.04 9.97
N PRO A 129 -14.02 -0.75 9.67
CA PRO A 129 -14.03 0.26 10.71
C PRO A 129 -15.09 -0.12 11.75
N ALA A 130 -14.74 -0.04 13.04
CA ALA A 130 -15.69 -0.32 14.10
C ALA A 130 -16.95 0.55 13.87
N PRO A 131 -18.16 -0.02 13.98
CA PRO A 131 -19.38 0.77 13.86
C PRO A 131 -19.29 1.91 14.87
N VAL A 132 -19.49 3.15 14.39
CA VAL A 132 -19.61 4.29 15.28
C VAL A 132 -20.84 4.00 16.11
N SER A 133 -20.65 3.67 17.39
CA SER A 133 -21.76 3.44 18.32
C SER A 133 -22.55 4.74 18.39
N THR A 134 -23.66 4.82 17.66
CA THR A 134 -24.66 5.85 17.88
C THR A 134 -25.47 5.44 19.11
N ASP A 135 -24.82 5.44 20.28
CA ASP A 135 -25.53 5.36 21.55
C ASP A 135 -26.15 6.74 21.84
N LYS A 136 -27.13 7.12 21.00
CA LYS A 136 -28.05 8.19 21.32
C LYS A 136 -29.13 7.59 22.22
N LYS A 137 -28.88 7.68 23.52
CA LYS A 137 -29.88 7.98 24.55
C LYS A 137 -31.23 7.28 24.35
N ARG A 138 -31.32 6.03 24.80
CA ARG A 138 -32.60 5.50 25.26
C ARG A 138 -32.74 5.80 26.74
N LYS A 139 -33.56 6.81 27.08
CA LYS A 139 -34.35 6.89 28.31
C LYS A 139 -35.29 8.09 28.24
N THR A 140 -36.49 7.85 27.70
CA THR A 140 -37.75 8.32 28.26
C THR A 140 -37.91 7.70 29.66
N PRO A 141 -38.48 8.44 30.61
CA PRO A 141 -39.94 8.47 30.78
C PRO A 141 -40.55 9.83 30.47
#